data_AF-A0A534B2Z9-F1
#
_entry.id   AF-A0A534B2Z9-F1
#
_cell.length_a   1.000
_cell.length_b   1.000
_cell.length_c   1.000
_cell.angle_alpha   90.00
_cell.angle_beta   90.00
_cell.angle_gamma   90.00
#
_symmetry.space_group_name_H-M   'P 1'
#
loop_
_entity.id
_entity.type
_entity.pdbx_description
1 polymer ?
#
loop_
_entity_poly.entity_id
_entity_poly.type
_entity_poly.pdbx_seq_one_letter_code
_entity_poly.pdbx_strand_id
1 'polypeptide(L)'
;MNSELRLDRNYLRARVLPAIRERWPAAATTVTRTARHAAEAQRLLDELGRADVARAAFGARLSAKVLRALTPERRRNALRYWMTAAGYRPPPASRLEEIAGPVLAARSDAQPRVSWPGAVVLREADLLSLSASPGPGDRASSPPGASPLPEVSWSWGRGRSRVLPGYGGRLTLKPDERGPLDLEALPATLTVRGRRGGERLRPVRGGPHRALKSLMQEARVPVAERGRRPLLYAGDTLIAVAGLWLDESVQASEASRRRARLVWSAADRSSSPPRRGRMC
;
A
#
# COMPACT_ATOMS: atom_id res chain seq x y z
N MET A 1 50.09 18.66 6.79
CA MET A 1 48.75 18.54 7.43
C MET A 1 47.73 18.99 6.39
N ASN A 2 47.10 18.06 5.65
CA ASN A 2 46.42 18.38 4.38
C ASN A 2 44.94 17.95 4.43
N SER A 3 44.11 18.82 5.01
CA SER A 3 42.67 18.63 5.23
C SER A 3 41.84 18.67 3.94
N GLU A 4 42.44 19.10 2.83
CA GLU A 4 41.74 19.38 1.56
C GLU A 4 41.57 18.15 0.64
N LEU A 5 42.24 17.04 0.95
CA LEU A 5 42.19 15.80 0.16
C LEU A 5 41.04 14.85 0.54
N ARG A 6 40.23 15.18 1.55
CA ARG A 6 39.05 14.36 1.92
C ARG A 6 37.88 14.48 0.94
N LEU A 7 37.88 15.50 0.09
CA LEU A 7 36.90 15.64 -0.98
C LEU A 7 37.44 14.93 -2.22
N ASP A 8 36.75 13.87 -2.67
CA ASP A 8 37.13 13.07 -3.86
C ASP A 8 37.43 13.95 -5.07
N ARG A 9 36.72 15.07 -5.22
CA ARG A 9 36.92 16.05 -6.30
C ARG A 9 38.29 16.74 -6.24
N ASN A 10 38.77 17.09 -5.04
CA ASN A 10 40.06 17.75 -4.87
C ASN A 10 41.20 16.77 -5.12
N TYR A 11 41.08 15.54 -4.63
CA TYR A 11 42.02 14.45 -4.91
C TYR A 11 42.12 14.17 -6.42
N LEU A 12 40.98 14.01 -7.10
CA LEU A 12 40.96 13.79 -8.54
C LEU A 12 41.65 14.92 -9.30
N ARG A 13 41.36 16.19 -8.97
CA ARG A 13 41.95 17.35 -9.65
C ARG A 13 43.45 17.49 -9.41
N ALA A 14 43.91 17.26 -8.19
CA ALA A 14 45.30 17.50 -7.80
C ALA A 14 46.23 16.32 -8.10
N ARG A 15 45.73 15.07 -8.08
CA ARG A 15 46.57 13.87 -8.20
C ARG A 15 46.30 13.03 -9.44
N VAL A 16 45.03 12.85 -9.83
CA VAL A 16 44.66 11.88 -10.88
C VAL A 16 44.62 12.52 -12.26
N LEU A 17 43.92 13.66 -12.40
CA LEU A 17 43.75 14.34 -13.68
C LEU A 17 45.08 14.81 -14.33
N PRO A 18 46.10 15.29 -13.58
CA PRO A 18 47.38 15.65 -14.18
C PRO A 18 48.08 14.47 -14.85
N ALA A 19 48.17 13.32 -14.17
CA ALA A 19 48.80 12.10 -14.71
C ALA A 19 48.08 11.58 -15.96
N ILE A 20 46.73 11.65 -15.98
CA ILE A 20 45.93 11.27 -17.16
C ILE A 20 46.21 12.23 -18.33
N ARG A 21 46.31 13.53 -18.08
CA ARG A 21 46.58 14.53 -19.14
C ARG A 21 47.97 14.41 -19.72
N GLU A 22 48.96 14.07 -18.90
CA GLU A 22 50.33 13.84 -19.32
C GLU A 22 50.43 12.64 -20.28
N ARG A 23 49.76 11.52 -19.93
CA ARG A 23 49.75 10.33 -20.79
C ARG A 23 48.82 10.44 -22.00
N TRP A 24 47.69 11.14 -21.86
CA TRP A 24 46.69 11.34 -22.91
C TRP A 24 46.20 12.79 -22.96
N PRO A 25 46.86 13.67 -23.75
CA PRO A 25 46.52 15.10 -23.83
C PRO A 25 45.06 15.36 -24.26
N ALA A 26 44.49 14.49 -25.10
CA ALA A 26 43.12 14.58 -25.59
C ALA A 26 42.06 13.95 -24.65
N ALA A 27 42.44 13.50 -23.45
CA ALA A 27 41.51 12.85 -22.52
C ALA A 27 40.36 13.80 -22.11
N ALA A 28 40.66 15.06 -21.83
CA ALA A 28 39.65 16.04 -21.42
C ALA A 28 38.61 16.29 -22.52
N THR A 29 39.05 16.49 -23.77
CA THR A 29 38.15 16.71 -24.91
C THR A 29 37.32 15.47 -25.22
N THR A 30 37.91 14.27 -25.10
CA THR A 30 37.20 13.00 -25.27
C THR A 30 36.12 12.81 -24.21
N VAL A 31 36.42 13.07 -22.93
CA VAL A 31 35.45 12.99 -21.83
C VAL A 31 34.31 13.99 -22.03
N THR A 32 34.59 15.23 -22.42
CA THR A 32 33.55 16.23 -22.72
C THR A 32 32.65 15.77 -23.87
N ARG A 33 33.22 15.23 -24.95
CA ARG A 33 32.44 14.70 -26.08
C ARG A 33 31.55 13.52 -25.65
N THR A 34 32.09 12.58 -24.88
CA THR A 34 31.30 11.46 -24.33
C THR A 34 30.19 11.93 -23.41
N ALA A 35 30.46 12.92 -22.55
CA ALA A 35 29.44 13.51 -21.68
C ALA A 35 28.31 14.18 -22.48
N ARG A 36 28.64 14.85 -23.59
CA ARG A 36 27.66 15.43 -24.50
C ARG A 36 26.78 14.36 -25.16
N HIS A 37 27.39 13.31 -25.71
CA HIS A 37 26.64 12.19 -26.30
C HIS A 37 25.75 11.49 -25.25
N ALA A 38 26.24 11.31 -24.01
CA ALA A 38 25.45 10.74 -22.93
C ALA A 38 24.25 11.62 -22.55
N ALA A 39 24.43 12.95 -22.52
CA ALA A 39 23.34 13.89 -22.28
C ALA A 39 22.29 13.88 -23.41
N GLU A 40 22.74 13.78 -24.67
CA GLU A 40 21.85 13.62 -25.83
C GLU A 40 21.06 12.30 -25.74
N ALA A 41 21.74 11.19 -25.45
CA ALA A 41 21.09 9.90 -25.24
C ALA A 41 20.09 9.92 -24.07
N GLN A 42 20.42 10.60 -22.95
CA GLN A 42 19.52 10.73 -21.81
C GLN A 42 18.23 11.47 -22.19
N ARG A 43 18.30 12.53 -23.01
CA ARG A 43 17.11 13.24 -23.50
C ARG A 43 16.20 12.33 -24.33
N LEU A 44 16.77 11.54 -25.24
CA LEU A 44 16.01 10.58 -26.04
C LEU A 44 15.38 9.49 -25.17
N LEU A 45 16.10 9.03 -24.14
CA LEU A 45 15.55 8.10 -23.15
C LEU A 45 14.40 8.72 -22.36
N ASP A 46 14.49 10.00 -21.97
CA ASP A 46 13.40 10.68 -21.27
C ASP A 46 12.16 10.85 -22.15
N GLU A 47 12.33 11.17 -23.44
CA GLU A 47 11.24 11.24 -24.42
C GLU A 47 10.53 9.89 -24.59
N LEU A 48 11.32 8.82 -24.76
CA LEU A 48 10.79 7.46 -24.86
C LEU A 48 10.08 7.04 -23.56
N GLY A 49 10.68 7.37 -22.42
CA GLY A 49 10.14 7.09 -21.09
C GLY A 49 8.80 7.81 -20.87
N ARG A 50 8.69 9.07 -21.29
CA ARG A 50 7.44 9.84 -21.25
C ARG A 50 6.34 9.18 -22.07
N ALA A 51 6.64 8.76 -23.29
CA ALA A 51 5.67 8.10 -24.17
C ALA A 51 5.19 6.76 -23.57
N ASP A 52 6.10 5.96 -23.04
CA ASP A 52 5.79 4.67 -22.40
C ASP A 52 4.94 4.84 -21.13
N VAL A 53 5.29 5.82 -20.30
CA VAL A 53 4.54 6.15 -19.08
C VAL A 53 3.15 6.68 -19.41
N ALA A 54 3.02 7.56 -20.41
CA ALA A 54 1.73 8.09 -20.85
C ALA A 54 0.78 6.96 -21.30
N ARG A 55 1.30 5.97 -22.02
CA ARG A 55 0.52 4.79 -22.44
C ARG A 55 0.11 3.88 -21.28
N ALA A 56 0.93 3.80 -20.24
CA ALA A 56 0.65 2.97 -19.07
C ALA A 56 -0.16 3.70 -17.98
N ALA A 57 -0.37 5.00 -18.10
CA ALA A 57 -0.93 5.83 -17.05
C ALA A 57 -2.40 5.51 -16.75
N PHE A 58 -2.71 5.45 -15.46
CA PHE A 58 -4.06 5.44 -14.91
C PHE A 58 -4.09 6.45 -13.74
N GLY A 59 -4.30 7.72 -14.07
CA GLY A 59 -4.08 8.82 -13.14
C GLY A 59 -2.60 8.90 -12.72
N ALA A 60 -2.33 8.87 -11.41
CA ALA A 60 -0.96 8.86 -10.87
C ALA A 60 -0.31 7.46 -10.82
N ARG A 61 -1.04 6.41 -11.23
CA ARG A 61 -0.60 5.01 -11.19
C ARG A 61 -0.23 4.51 -12.58
N LEU A 62 0.49 3.40 -12.67
CA LEU A 62 0.82 2.74 -13.94
C LEU A 62 0.24 1.32 -14.04
N SER A 63 -0.22 0.92 -15.22
CA SER A 63 -0.63 -0.46 -15.51
C SER A 63 0.59 -1.37 -15.67
N ALA A 64 0.66 -2.39 -14.82
CA ALA A 64 1.64 -3.46 -14.88
C ALA A 64 1.53 -4.24 -16.20
N LYS A 65 0.31 -4.49 -16.68
CA LYS A 65 0.08 -5.16 -17.96
C LYS A 65 0.70 -4.40 -19.14
N VAL A 66 0.50 -3.09 -19.22
CA VAL A 66 1.09 -2.27 -20.29
C VAL A 66 2.61 -2.26 -20.18
N LEU A 67 3.15 -2.08 -18.97
CA LEU A 67 4.60 -2.11 -18.75
C LEU A 67 5.21 -3.48 -19.11
N ARG A 68 4.56 -4.60 -18.78
CA ARG A 68 5.05 -5.95 -19.12
C ARG A 68 5.19 -6.18 -20.63
N ALA A 69 4.37 -5.51 -21.45
CA ALA A 69 4.43 -5.63 -22.90
C ALA A 69 5.65 -4.92 -23.52
N LEU A 70 6.34 -4.06 -22.75
CA LEU A 70 7.58 -3.41 -23.19
C LEU A 70 8.77 -4.37 -23.10
N THR A 71 9.83 -4.08 -23.86
CA THR A 71 11.12 -4.76 -23.68
C THR A 71 11.71 -4.46 -22.29
N PRO A 72 12.57 -5.32 -21.72
CA PRO A 72 13.14 -5.10 -20.39
C PRO A 72 13.82 -3.73 -20.23
N GLU A 73 14.52 -3.25 -21.26
CA GLU A 73 15.22 -1.97 -21.27
C GLU A 73 14.23 -0.80 -21.19
N ARG A 74 13.15 -0.88 -21.98
CA ARG A 74 12.08 0.11 -21.97
C ARG A 74 11.30 0.12 -20.67
N ARG A 75 11.07 -1.03 -20.04
CA ARG A 75 10.45 -1.10 -18.71
C ARG A 75 11.26 -0.32 -17.69
N ARG A 76 12.57 -0.56 -17.63
CA ARG A 76 13.47 0.13 -16.70
C ARG A 76 13.51 1.63 -16.97
N ASN A 77 13.58 2.01 -18.25
CA ASN A 77 13.56 3.40 -18.65
C ASN A 77 12.25 4.10 -18.25
N ALA A 78 11.10 3.50 -18.55
CA ALA A 78 9.77 4.01 -18.19
C ALA A 78 9.61 4.15 -16.67
N LEU A 79 10.02 3.14 -15.89
CA LEU A 79 9.99 3.18 -14.44
C LEU A 79 10.88 4.29 -13.85
N ARG A 80 12.10 4.44 -14.38
CA ARG A 80 13.03 5.50 -13.95
C ARG A 80 12.47 6.89 -14.27
N TYR A 81 11.94 7.08 -15.47
CA TYR A 81 11.29 8.32 -15.90
C TYR A 81 10.09 8.63 -14.99
N TRP A 82 9.19 7.68 -14.78
CA TRP A 82 8.01 7.87 -13.91
C TRP A 82 8.37 8.32 -12.51
N MET A 83 9.36 7.67 -11.87
CA MET A 83 9.79 8.03 -10.51
C MET A 83 10.39 9.44 -10.47
N THR A 84 11.22 9.77 -11.46
CA THR A 84 11.90 11.07 -11.55
C THR A 84 10.91 12.19 -11.85
N ALA A 85 9.96 11.96 -12.75
CA ALA A 85 8.87 12.89 -13.07
C ALA A 85 7.94 13.14 -11.87
N ALA A 86 7.78 12.15 -10.98
CA ALA A 86 7.06 12.28 -9.73
C ALA A 86 7.89 12.91 -8.58
N GLY A 87 9.13 13.35 -8.85
CA GLY A 87 10.01 14.01 -7.88
C GLY A 87 10.78 13.06 -6.96
N TYR A 88 10.77 11.76 -7.23
CA TYR A 88 11.49 10.76 -6.44
C TYR A 88 12.84 10.42 -7.06
N ARG A 89 13.83 10.12 -6.22
CA ARG A 89 15.07 9.52 -6.72
C ARG A 89 14.81 8.07 -7.14
N PRO A 90 15.22 7.67 -8.36
CA PRO A 90 15.10 6.29 -8.78
C PRO A 90 15.95 5.37 -7.87
N PRO A 91 15.53 4.11 -7.69
CA PRO A 91 16.20 3.18 -6.82
C PRO A 91 17.54 2.69 -7.41
N PRO A 92 18.38 2.03 -6.59
CA PRO A 92 19.54 1.29 -7.09
C PRO A 92 19.15 0.26 -8.16
N ALA A 93 20.11 -0.10 -9.03
CA ALA A 93 19.87 -0.99 -10.17
C ALA A 93 19.19 -2.31 -9.76
N SER A 94 19.62 -2.96 -8.68
CA SER A 94 19.04 -4.21 -8.19
C SER A 94 17.54 -4.10 -7.85
N ARG A 95 17.15 -2.99 -7.20
CA ARG A 95 15.76 -2.71 -6.85
C ARG A 95 14.93 -2.31 -8.07
N LEU A 96 15.54 -1.62 -9.04
CA LEU A 96 14.88 -1.31 -10.30
C LEU A 96 14.58 -2.60 -11.09
N GLU A 97 15.49 -3.56 -11.14
CA GLU A 97 15.28 -4.87 -11.77
C GLU A 97 14.18 -5.67 -11.04
N GLU A 98 14.17 -5.65 -9.71
CA GLU A 98 13.12 -6.26 -8.90
C GLU A 98 11.73 -5.70 -9.27
N ILE A 99 11.63 -4.37 -9.42
CA ILE A 99 10.39 -3.72 -9.84
C ILE A 99 10.05 -4.09 -11.28
N ALA A 100 11.00 -4.01 -12.22
CA ALA A 100 10.78 -4.23 -13.65
C ALA A 100 10.49 -5.70 -14.03
N GLY A 101 10.83 -6.65 -13.16
CA GLY A 101 10.60 -8.09 -13.36
C GLY A 101 9.62 -8.67 -12.34
N PRO A 102 10.09 -9.21 -11.20
CA PRO A 102 9.27 -9.90 -10.20
C PRO A 102 8.00 -9.15 -9.79
N VAL A 103 8.09 -7.86 -9.50
CA VAL A 103 6.93 -7.05 -9.08
C VAL A 103 5.89 -6.94 -10.20
N LEU A 104 6.31 -6.68 -11.44
CA LEU A 104 5.41 -6.63 -12.60
C LEU A 104 4.82 -8.01 -12.94
N ALA A 105 5.59 -9.09 -12.73
CA ALA A 105 5.20 -10.47 -13.06
C ALA A 105 4.38 -11.16 -11.95
N ALA A 106 4.34 -10.61 -10.73
CA ALA A 106 3.61 -11.20 -9.63
C ALA A 106 2.14 -11.47 -9.97
N ARG A 107 1.56 -12.50 -9.34
CA ARG A 107 0.14 -12.78 -9.48
C ARG A 107 -0.69 -11.60 -8.96
N SER A 108 -1.90 -11.42 -9.48
CA SER A 108 -2.79 -10.32 -9.09
C SER A 108 -3.22 -10.36 -7.61
N ASP A 109 -3.06 -11.52 -6.95
CA ASP A 109 -3.30 -11.71 -5.51
C ASP A 109 -2.08 -11.36 -4.64
N ALA A 110 -0.89 -11.25 -5.23
CA ALA A 110 0.32 -10.81 -4.55
C ALA A 110 0.36 -9.28 -4.53
N GLN A 111 0.72 -8.70 -3.40
CA GLN A 111 0.96 -7.27 -3.23
C GLN A 111 2.45 -7.01 -3.02
N PRO A 112 3.28 -7.26 -4.05
CA PRO A 112 4.71 -7.03 -3.91
C PRO A 112 4.95 -5.54 -3.65
N ARG A 113 5.79 -5.28 -2.65
CA ARG A 113 6.18 -3.96 -2.19
C ARG A 113 7.70 -3.87 -2.21
N VAL A 114 8.23 -2.88 -2.91
CA VAL A 114 9.66 -2.59 -2.94
C VAL A 114 9.88 -1.18 -2.40
N SER A 115 10.67 -1.07 -1.33
CA SER A 115 11.00 0.21 -0.69
C SER A 115 12.50 0.49 -0.75
N TRP A 116 12.85 1.76 -0.89
CA TRP A 116 14.21 2.28 -0.81
C TRP A 116 14.19 3.66 -0.12
N PRO A 117 15.35 4.23 0.23
CA PRO A 117 15.37 5.53 0.90
C PRO A 117 14.59 6.60 0.13
N GLY A 118 13.52 7.11 0.75
CA GLY A 118 12.67 8.17 0.22
C GLY A 118 11.46 7.73 -0.62
N ALA A 119 11.34 6.45 -1.02
CA ALA A 119 10.21 6.01 -1.85
C ALA A 119 9.86 4.52 -1.71
N VAL A 120 8.61 4.20 -2.01
CA VAL A 120 8.07 2.84 -2.07
C VAL A 120 7.17 2.68 -3.28
N VAL A 121 7.37 1.57 -3.99
CA VAL A 121 6.46 1.07 -5.03
C VAL A 121 5.65 -0.08 -4.49
N LEU A 122 4.34 0.02 -4.66
CA LEU A 122 3.39 -1.02 -4.33
C LEU A 122 2.58 -1.37 -5.58
N ARG A 123 2.45 -2.68 -5.85
CA ARG A 123 1.52 -3.15 -6.87
C ARG A 123 0.23 -3.66 -6.23
N GLU A 124 -0.89 -3.08 -6.63
CA GLU A 124 -2.24 -3.50 -6.27
C GLU A 124 -2.94 -4.02 -7.53
N ALA A 125 -3.15 -5.34 -7.61
CA ALA A 125 -3.68 -6.01 -8.80
C ALA A 125 -2.84 -5.71 -10.07
N ASP A 126 -3.33 -4.82 -10.95
CA ASP A 126 -2.61 -4.39 -12.15
C ASP A 126 -1.96 -3.00 -11.99
N LEU A 127 -2.21 -2.26 -10.92
CA LEU A 127 -1.76 -0.88 -10.80
C LEU A 127 -0.53 -0.75 -9.89
N LEU A 128 0.50 -0.07 -10.39
CA LEU A 128 1.67 0.35 -9.63
C LEU A 128 1.41 1.74 -9.05
N SER A 129 1.68 1.89 -7.77
CA SER A 129 1.60 3.14 -7.04
C SER A 129 2.97 3.50 -6.46
N LEU A 130 3.28 4.79 -6.46
CA LEU A 130 4.49 5.36 -5.88
C LEU A 130 4.11 6.26 -4.72
N SER A 131 4.83 6.15 -3.62
CA SER A 131 4.62 6.98 -2.42
C SER A 131 5.94 7.17 -1.68
N ALA A 132 6.00 8.17 -0.81
CA ALA A 132 7.18 8.37 0.03
C ALA A 132 7.37 7.19 1.00
N SER A 133 8.61 6.72 1.13
CA SER A 133 8.96 5.81 2.21
C SER A 133 9.29 6.64 3.46
N PRO A 134 8.76 6.31 4.64
CA PRO A 134 9.21 6.93 5.89
C PRO A 134 10.71 6.75 6.05
N GLY A 135 11.42 7.81 6.45
CA GLY A 135 12.86 7.75 6.72
C GLY A 135 13.16 6.97 8.01
N PRO A 136 14.43 6.61 8.29
CA PRO A 136 14.84 5.87 9.48
C PRO A 136 14.61 6.57 10.85
N GLY A 137 13.94 7.73 10.88
CA GLY A 137 13.67 8.50 12.10
C GLY A 137 12.21 8.94 12.27
N ASP A 138 11.37 8.74 11.25
CA ASP A 138 9.93 8.94 11.39
C ASP A 138 9.33 7.63 11.85
N ARG A 139 8.75 7.62 13.07
CA ARG A 139 8.07 6.47 13.67
C ARG A 139 7.31 5.72 12.60
N ALA A 140 7.82 4.53 12.31
CA ALA A 140 7.37 3.67 11.25
C ALA A 140 5.84 3.60 11.25
N SER A 141 5.23 4.19 10.22
CA SER A 141 3.98 3.68 9.70
C SER A 141 4.32 2.32 9.09
N SER A 142 4.32 1.30 9.94
CA SER A 142 4.57 -0.10 9.62
C SER A 142 3.75 -0.53 8.39
N PRO A 143 4.18 -1.60 7.68
CA PRO A 143 3.53 -2.06 6.46
C PRO A 143 2.03 -2.32 6.69
N PRO A 144 1.13 -2.14 5.70
CA PRO A 144 -0.16 -2.81 5.73
C PRO A 144 0.09 -4.31 5.46
N GLY A 145 0.49 -5.01 6.51
CA GLY A 145 0.84 -6.43 6.48
C GLY A 145 1.86 -6.75 7.58
N ALA A 146 1.36 -7.31 8.69
CA ALA A 146 2.15 -7.86 9.80
C ALA A 146 2.69 -6.93 10.90
N SER A 147 1.98 -5.84 11.25
CA SER A 147 1.82 -5.59 12.71
C SER A 147 0.47 -6.19 13.11
N PRO A 148 0.42 -7.08 14.12
CA PRO A 148 -0.85 -7.58 14.62
C PRO A 148 -1.69 -6.38 15.03
N LEU A 149 -2.88 -6.26 14.44
CA LEU A 149 -3.83 -5.24 14.85
C LEU A 149 -4.07 -5.41 16.35
N PRO A 150 -4.12 -4.31 17.13
CA PRO A 150 -4.30 -4.40 18.56
C PRO A 150 -5.59 -5.15 18.86
N GLU A 151 -5.51 -6.06 19.83
CA GLU A 151 -6.68 -6.70 20.39
C GLU A 151 -7.40 -5.67 21.24
N VAL A 152 -8.66 -5.38 20.90
CA VAL A 152 -9.46 -4.38 21.60
C VAL A 152 -10.65 -5.07 22.23
N SER A 153 -10.69 -5.11 23.55
CA SER A 153 -11.89 -5.48 24.29
C SER A 153 -12.94 -4.36 24.19
N TRP A 154 -14.14 -4.72 23.79
CA TRP A 154 -15.28 -3.83 23.62
C TRP A 154 -16.49 -4.36 24.37
N SER A 155 -16.81 -3.71 25.50
CA SER A 155 -18.06 -3.95 26.23
C SER A 155 -19.15 -3.02 25.69
N TRP A 156 -19.95 -3.51 24.74
CA TRP A 156 -20.96 -2.70 24.06
C TRP A 156 -22.08 -2.20 24.98
N GLY A 157 -22.27 -2.83 26.15
CA GLY A 157 -23.19 -2.37 27.20
C GLY A 157 -22.79 -1.03 27.84
N ARG A 158 -21.49 -0.69 27.89
CA ARG A 158 -21.00 0.62 28.40
C ARG A 158 -20.96 1.71 27.33
N GLY A 159 -21.05 1.30 26.06
CA GLY A 159 -20.94 2.20 24.93
C GLY A 159 -21.15 1.45 23.62
N ARG A 160 -22.25 1.76 22.95
CA ARG A 160 -22.65 1.16 21.66
C ARG A 160 -21.76 1.58 20.48
N SER A 161 -20.74 2.41 20.71
CA SER A 161 -19.79 2.86 19.71
C SER A 161 -18.37 2.74 20.24
N ARG A 162 -17.47 2.18 19.43
CA ARG A 162 -16.05 2.04 19.73
C ARG A 162 -15.21 2.55 18.57
N VAL A 163 -14.36 3.53 18.84
CA VAL A 163 -13.33 3.97 17.88
C VAL A 163 -12.21 2.93 17.91
N LEU A 164 -11.79 2.49 16.73
CA LEU A 164 -10.72 1.52 16.55
C LEU A 164 -9.61 2.17 15.71
N PRO A 165 -8.73 2.99 16.32
CA PRO A 165 -7.70 3.73 15.59
C PRO A 165 -6.77 2.83 14.78
N GLY A 166 -6.39 1.68 15.33
CA GLY A 166 -5.56 0.67 14.65
C GLY A 166 -6.22 0.08 13.40
N TYR A 167 -7.55 0.05 13.35
CA TYR A 167 -8.34 -0.46 12.22
C TYR A 167 -8.77 0.67 11.27
N GLY A 168 -8.52 1.94 11.63
CA GLY A 168 -8.82 3.11 10.81
C GLY A 168 -10.31 3.42 10.68
N GLY A 169 -11.09 3.21 11.75
CA GLY A 169 -12.52 3.49 11.72
C GLY A 169 -13.22 3.35 13.06
N ARG A 170 -14.55 3.37 13.03
CA ARG A 170 -15.42 3.24 14.19
C ARG A 170 -16.42 2.12 13.96
N LEU A 171 -16.57 1.30 14.99
CA LEU A 171 -17.58 0.26 15.06
C LEU A 171 -18.77 0.80 15.86
N THR A 172 -19.99 0.65 15.34
CA THR A 172 -21.20 1.13 16.01
C THR A 172 -22.30 0.08 15.94
N LEU A 173 -22.86 -0.23 17.10
CA LEU A 173 -24.02 -1.09 17.28
C LEU A 173 -25.26 -0.21 17.29
N LYS A 174 -26.04 -0.26 16.20
CA LYS A 174 -27.30 0.49 16.10
C LYS A 174 -28.46 -0.46 16.40
N PRO A 175 -29.35 -0.14 17.36
CA PRO A 175 -30.62 -0.83 17.49
C PRO A 175 -31.39 -0.70 16.16
N ASP A 176 -31.91 -1.82 15.68
CA ASP A 176 -32.61 -1.92 14.41
C ASP A 176 -33.60 -3.07 14.57
N GLU A 177 -34.90 -2.77 14.63
CA GLU A 177 -35.96 -3.77 14.83
C GLU A 177 -35.98 -4.84 13.73
N ARG A 178 -35.43 -4.53 12.55
CA ARG A 178 -35.26 -5.45 11.42
C ARG A 178 -33.79 -5.80 11.19
N GLY A 179 -32.95 -5.55 12.18
CA GLY A 179 -31.52 -5.83 12.15
C GLY A 179 -31.23 -7.34 12.09
N PRO A 180 -30.15 -7.74 11.40
CA PRO A 180 -29.79 -9.15 11.28
C PRO A 180 -29.10 -9.72 12.53
N LEU A 181 -28.80 -8.89 13.53
CA LEU A 181 -28.10 -9.28 14.76
C LEU A 181 -29.08 -9.39 15.93
N ASP A 182 -29.00 -10.47 16.68
CA ASP A 182 -29.69 -10.63 17.96
C ASP A 182 -28.82 -10.06 19.08
N LEU A 183 -29.33 -9.05 19.81
CA LEU A 183 -28.64 -8.45 20.95
C LEU A 183 -28.62 -9.36 22.18
N GLU A 184 -29.56 -10.30 22.31
CA GLU A 184 -29.64 -11.22 23.45
C GLU A 184 -28.64 -12.37 23.28
N ALA A 185 -28.36 -12.77 22.04
CA ALA A 185 -27.32 -13.74 21.72
C ALA A 185 -25.91 -13.15 21.73
N LEU A 186 -25.78 -11.81 21.77
CA LEU A 186 -24.49 -11.13 21.75
C LEU A 186 -23.91 -11.03 23.17
N PRO A 187 -22.72 -11.60 23.45
CA PRO A 187 -22.14 -11.52 24.79
C PRO A 187 -21.75 -10.07 25.14
N ALA A 188 -21.85 -9.72 26.42
CA ALA A 188 -21.68 -8.34 26.91
C ALA A 188 -20.31 -7.71 26.59
N THR A 189 -19.28 -8.54 26.44
CA THR A 189 -17.92 -8.14 26.08
C THR A 189 -17.46 -8.89 24.83
N LEU A 190 -16.98 -8.13 23.85
CA LEU A 190 -16.52 -8.62 22.57
C LEU A 190 -15.04 -8.30 22.39
N THR A 191 -14.31 -9.24 21.82
CA THR A 191 -12.90 -9.04 21.51
C THR A 191 -12.76 -8.73 20.03
N VAL A 192 -12.26 -7.54 19.71
CA VAL A 192 -11.98 -7.13 18.34
C VAL A 192 -10.53 -7.51 18.00
N ARG A 193 -10.36 -8.38 16.99
CA ARG A 193 -9.05 -8.84 16.51
C ARG A 193 -8.90 -8.58 15.01
N GLY A 194 -7.66 -8.48 14.57
CA GLY A 194 -7.30 -8.50 13.15
C GLY A 194 -7.31 -9.92 12.60
N ARG A 195 -7.29 -10.05 11.27
CA ARG A 195 -7.17 -11.36 10.61
C ARG A 195 -5.81 -11.98 10.90
N ARG A 196 -5.80 -13.21 11.39
CA ARG A 196 -4.63 -14.07 11.59
C ARG A 196 -4.56 -15.22 10.57
N GLY A 197 -5.65 -15.45 9.84
CA GLY A 197 -5.77 -16.54 8.86
C GLY A 197 -6.29 -17.83 9.51
N GLY A 198 -7.16 -18.55 8.80
CA GLY A 198 -7.81 -19.77 9.30
C GLY A 198 -9.22 -19.55 9.86
N GLU A 199 -9.73 -18.31 9.83
CA GLU A 199 -11.04 -18.00 10.38
C GLU A 199 -12.18 -18.60 9.55
N ARG A 200 -13.21 -19.12 10.24
CA ARG A 200 -14.41 -19.72 9.64
C ARG A 200 -15.65 -19.22 10.38
N LEU A 201 -16.73 -19.01 9.64
CA LEU A 201 -18.05 -18.66 10.20
C LEU A 201 -19.17 -19.29 9.38
N ARG A 202 -20.38 -19.36 9.95
CA ARG A 202 -21.60 -19.75 9.24
C ARG A 202 -22.42 -18.50 8.90
N PRO A 203 -22.30 -17.96 7.68
CA PRO A 203 -23.04 -16.75 7.30
C PRO A 203 -24.53 -17.01 7.04
N VAL A 204 -24.95 -18.27 6.87
CA VAL A 204 -26.34 -18.67 6.67
C VAL A 204 -26.71 -19.67 7.77
N ARG A 205 -27.81 -19.43 8.47
CA ARG A 205 -28.35 -20.33 9.50
C ARG A 205 -28.58 -21.73 8.92
N GLY A 206 -28.10 -22.76 9.61
CA GLY A 206 -28.11 -24.16 9.16
C GLY A 206 -27.13 -24.51 8.03
N GLY A 207 -26.34 -23.54 7.54
CA GLY A 207 -25.38 -23.74 6.45
C GLY A 207 -24.02 -24.29 6.88
N PRO A 208 -23.12 -24.60 5.93
CA PRO A 208 -21.77 -25.08 6.23
C PRO A 208 -20.86 -23.96 6.77
N HIS A 209 -19.86 -24.32 7.59
CA HIS A 209 -18.79 -23.39 7.97
C HIS A 209 -17.95 -23.00 6.76
N ARG A 210 -18.01 -21.72 6.39
CA ARG A 210 -17.27 -21.17 5.27
C ARG A 210 -16.00 -20.48 5.76
N ALA A 211 -14.89 -20.70 5.05
CA ALA A 211 -13.65 -20.00 5.33
C ALA A 211 -13.80 -18.51 4.99
N LEU A 212 -13.41 -17.63 5.90
CA LEU A 212 -13.50 -16.17 5.71
C LEU A 212 -12.76 -15.71 4.45
N LYS A 213 -11.66 -16.40 4.10
CA LYS A 213 -10.91 -16.16 2.85
C LYS A 213 -11.79 -16.31 1.61
N SER A 214 -12.58 -17.39 1.52
CA SER A 214 -13.48 -17.66 0.38
C SER A 214 -14.64 -16.65 0.35
N LEU A 215 -15.24 -16.35 1.52
CA LEU A 215 -16.29 -15.33 1.62
C LEU A 215 -15.83 -13.95 1.14
N MET A 216 -14.64 -13.51 1.55
CA MET A 216 -14.07 -12.23 1.11
C MET A 216 -13.66 -12.21 -0.36
N GLN A 217 -13.29 -13.37 -0.93
CA GLN A 217 -12.97 -13.50 -2.35
C GLN A 217 -14.24 -13.39 -3.20
N GLU A 218 -15.30 -14.12 -2.83
CA GLU A 218 -16.60 -14.11 -3.53
C GLU A 218 -17.27 -12.73 -3.47
N ALA A 219 -17.27 -12.09 -2.30
CA ALA A 219 -17.80 -10.73 -2.16
C ALA A 219 -16.88 -9.63 -2.72
N ARG A 220 -15.77 -10.01 -3.40
CA ARG A 220 -14.79 -9.11 -4.03
C ARG A 220 -14.30 -7.98 -3.10
N VAL A 221 -14.23 -8.25 -1.79
CA VAL A 221 -13.80 -7.24 -0.80
C VAL A 221 -12.37 -6.79 -1.13
N PRO A 222 -12.06 -5.48 -1.22
CA PRO A 222 -10.71 -5.01 -1.49
C PRO A 222 -9.69 -5.51 -0.47
N VAL A 223 -8.49 -5.93 -0.89
CA VAL A 223 -7.50 -6.53 0.02
C VAL A 223 -7.03 -5.56 1.12
N ALA A 224 -6.96 -4.25 0.81
CA ALA A 224 -6.67 -3.21 1.79
C ALA A 224 -7.71 -3.18 2.93
N GLU A 225 -8.97 -3.48 2.62
CA GLU A 225 -10.03 -3.64 3.63
C GLU A 225 -9.98 -5.00 4.30
N ARG A 226 -9.66 -6.07 3.56
CA ARG A 226 -9.58 -7.44 4.11
C ARG A 226 -8.67 -7.50 5.33
N GLY A 227 -7.49 -6.90 5.27
CA GLY A 227 -6.53 -6.92 6.39
C GLY A 227 -6.93 -6.06 7.59
N ARG A 228 -7.75 -5.03 7.37
CA ARG A 228 -8.14 -4.04 8.38
C ARG A 228 -9.60 -4.17 8.85
N ARG A 229 -10.35 -5.12 8.30
CA ARG A 229 -11.74 -5.36 8.69
C ARG A 229 -11.77 -5.89 10.13
N PRO A 230 -12.48 -5.23 11.05
CA PRO A 230 -12.60 -5.73 12.41
C PRO A 230 -13.34 -7.08 12.44
N LEU A 231 -12.72 -8.07 13.08
CA LEU A 231 -13.35 -9.34 13.41
C LEU A 231 -13.75 -9.32 14.89
N LEU A 232 -14.98 -9.72 15.19
CA LEU A 232 -15.51 -9.74 16.55
C LEU A 232 -15.58 -11.16 17.05
N TYR A 233 -14.98 -11.39 18.22
CA TYR A 233 -14.91 -12.67 18.88
C TYR A 233 -15.67 -12.66 20.20
N ALA A 234 -16.35 -13.78 20.48
CA ALA A 234 -16.83 -14.16 21.80
C ALA A 234 -15.82 -15.16 22.39
N GLY A 235 -14.91 -14.69 23.25
CA GLY A 235 -13.74 -15.48 23.64
C GLY A 235 -12.85 -15.76 22.42
N ASP A 236 -12.80 -17.01 21.99
CA ASP A 236 -12.02 -17.46 20.82
C ASP A 236 -12.87 -17.81 19.59
N THR A 237 -14.20 -17.71 19.69
CA THR A 237 -15.11 -17.99 18.58
C THR A 237 -15.40 -16.72 17.79
N LEU A 238 -15.18 -16.75 16.47
CA LEU A 238 -15.53 -15.65 15.57
C LEU A 238 -17.06 -15.59 15.42
N ILE A 239 -17.66 -14.47 15.84
CA ILE A 239 -19.13 -14.30 15.78
C ILE A 239 -19.57 -13.26 14.73
N ALA A 240 -18.69 -12.36 14.30
CA ALA A 240 -19.04 -11.37 13.28
C ALA A 240 -17.83 -10.80 12.55
N VAL A 241 -18.05 -10.43 11.29
CA VAL A 241 -17.15 -9.63 10.46
C VAL A 241 -17.83 -8.29 10.24
N ALA A 242 -17.23 -7.22 10.79
CA ALA A 242 -17.90 -5.93 10.91
C ALA A 242 -18.48 -5.42 9.57
N GLY A 243 -19.80 -5.24 9.54
CA GLY A 243 -20.55 -4.74 8.39
C GLY A 243 -20.60 -5.66 7.17
N LEU A 244 -20.25 -6.95 7.29
CA LEU A 244 -20.33 -7.92 6.18
C LEU A 244 -21.13 -9.17 6.55
N TRP A 245 -20.67 -9.91 7.56
CA TRP A 245 -21.26 -11.20 7.90
C TRP A 245 -21.40 -11.37 9.41
N LEU A 246 -22.44 -12.10 9.80
CA LEU A 246 -22.67 -12.55 11.17
C LEU A 246 -22.61 -14.07 11.17
N ASP A 247 -22.04 -14.64 12.22
CA ASP A 247 -22.15 -16.06 12.47
C ASP A 247 -23.56 -16.41 12.93
N GLU A 248 -24.04 -17.60 12.57
CA GLU A 248 -25.35 -18.14 12.94
C GLU A 248 -25.66 -17.98 14.44
N SER A 249 -24.66 -18.12 15.31
CA SER A 249 -24.79 -17.97 16.77
C SER A 249 -25.38 -16.63 17.21
N VAL A 250 -25.23 -15.57 16.42
CA VAL A 250 -25.71 -14.21 16.76
C VAL A 250 -26.71 -13.65 15.73
N GLN A 251 -27.14 -14.47 14.76
CA GLN A 251 -28.14 -14.05 13.78
C GLN A 251 -29.53 -14.00 14.40
N ALA A 252 -30.23 -12.88 14.18
CA ALA A 252 -31.61 -12.70 14.60
C ALA A 252 -32.54 -13.74 13.94
N SER A 253 -33.46 -14.27 14.74
CA SER A 253 -34.55 -15.15 14.33
C SER A 253 -35.89 -14.44 14.48
N GLU A 254 -36.98 -15.02 13.99
CA GLU A 254 -38.34 -14.52 14.23
C GLU A 254 -38.66 -14.35 15.72
N ALA A 255 -38.07 -15.18 16.58
CA ALA A 255 -38.23 -15.09 18.04
C ALA A 255 -37.39 -13.98 18.71
N SER A 256 -36.43 -13.37 18.00
CA SER A 256 -35.51 -12.39 18.57
C SER A 256 -36.21 -11.05 18.81
N ARG A 257 -36.33 -10.67 20.09
CA ARG A 257 -37.03 -9.47 20.55
C ARG A 257 -36.20 -8.19 20.45
N ARG A 258 -34.88 -8.29 20.62
CA ARG A 258 -33.95 -7.15 20.58
C ARG A 258 -32.96 -7.30 19.45
N ARG A 259 -33.24 -6.61 18.34
CA ARG A 259 -32.42 -6.69 17.14
C ARG A 259 -31.54 -5.45 16.94
N ALA A 260 -30.42 -5.65 16.27
CA ALA A 260 -29.47 -4.59 15.97
C ALA A 260 -28.75 -4.81 14.64
N ARG A 261 -27.98 -3.80 14.25
CA ARG A 261 -27.06 -3.84 13.13
C ARG A 261 -25.69 -3.38 13.57
N LEU A 262 -24.70 -4.18 13.20
CA LEU A 262 -23.30 -3.84 13.38
C LEU A 262 -22.80 -3.04 12.17
N VAL A 263 -22.58 -1.75 12.37
CA VAL A 263 -22.12 -0.82 11.34
C VAL A 263 -20.64 -0.54 11.51
N TRP A 264 -19.88 -0.72 10.43
CA TRP A 264 -18.49 -0.28 10.34
C TRP A 264 -18.40 0.97 9.49
N SER A 265 -17.84 2.04 10.05
CA SER A 265 -17.56 3.28 9.34
C SER A 265 -16.05 3.48 9.32
N ALA A 266 -15.43 3.29 8.16
CA ALA A 266 -14.04 3.67 7.96
C ALA A 266 -13.91 5.19 8.16
N ALA A 267 -12.85 5.64 8.84
CA ALA A 267 -12.55 7.05 8.92
C ALA A 267 -12.21 7.53 7.50
N ASP A 268 -13.05 8.41 6.97
CA ASP A 268 -12.89 8.93 5.62
C ASP A 268 -11.53 9.62 5.51
N ARG A 269 -10.65 9.12 4.63
CA ARG A 269 -9.37 9.77 4.32
C ARG A 269 -9.54 10.83 3.23
N SER A 270 -10.79 11.25 2.96
CA SER A 270 -11.14 12.23 1.93
C SER A 270 -11.77 13.52 2.46
N SER A 271 -11.36 14.02 3.63
CA SER A 271 -11.61 15.43 3.96
C SER A 271 -10.44 16.32 3.51
N SER A 272 -10.38 16.61 2.21
CA SER A 272 -9.79 17.89 1.79
C SER A 272 -10.58 19.02 2.48
N PRO A 273 -9.92 20.02 3.09
CA PRO A 273 -10.64 21.15 3.64
C PRO A 273 -11.40 21.87 2.50
N PRO A 274 -12.59 22.41 2.74
CA PRO A 274 -13.28 23.20 1.73
C PRO A 274 -12.39 24.39 1.35
N ARG A 275 -12.01 24.48 0.08
CA ARG A 275 -11.45 25.68 -0.50
C ARG A 275 -12.47 26.79 -0.27
N ARG A 276 -12.19 27.71 0.67
CA ARG A 276 -12.89 28.99 0.74
C ARG A 276 -12.62 29.70 -0.58
N GLY A 277 -13.62 29.74 -1.45
CA GLY A 277 -13.63 30.65 -2.58
C GLY A 277 -13.57 32.08 -2.03
N ARG A 278 -12.52 32.82 -2.38
CA ARG A 278 -12.59 34.28 -2.40
C ARG A 278 -13.07 34.67 -3.80
N MET A 279 -14.33 35.07 -3.83
CA MET A 279 -14.88 35.99 -4.82
C MET A 279 -14.44 37.42 -4.44
N CYS A 280 -14.31 38.24 -5.50
CA CYS A 280 -13.93 39.66 -5.55
C CYS A 280 -12.42 39.93 -5.53
#